data_AF-A0A2N2FMM6-F1
#
_entry.id   AF-A0A2N2FMM6-F1
#
_cell.length_a   1.000
_cell.length_b   1.000
_cell.length_c   1.000
_cell.angle_alpha   90.00
_cell.angle_beta   90.00
_cell.angle_gamma   90.00
#
_symmetry.space_group_name_H-M   'P 1'
#
loop_
_entity.id
_entity.type
_entity.pdbx_description
1 polymer ?
#
loop_
_entity_poly.entity_id
_entity_poly.type
_entity_poly.pdbx_seq_one_letter_code
_entity_poly.pdbx_strand_id
1 'polypeptide(L)'
;MNRTGNRIYSVYALMMIIFLLVGIAGCSTEAKIERHWKKAEKYYSEEKFREAAIEYKNVIKLKPSHATAYYKLAMCQLNMRMFQEAFANMSRAIELDPKMIDARHHLGTLYLLSGETDKAREQAMAILKIDSTKSLGHMLLGSIYLKENNLGKAIEESLKAVQGDKKLEAYLQLSRLYELSRDLNQAEVMLKQAVKFDDAKQKTRFALAEFYVRTGKKEAAEQEYLQAVRNSPKDSVAAMKLGSFYV
;
A
#
# COMPACT_ATOMS: atom_id res chain seq x y z
N MET A 1 51.22 -37.32 -30.44
CA MET A 1 50.09 -37.38 -29.48
C MET A 1 50.01 -36.02 -28.79
N ASN A 2 49.02 -35.16 -29.11
CA ASN A 2 48.69 -33.92 -28.36
C ASN A 2 47.48 -33.12 -28.90
N ARG A 3 46.85 -33.53 -30.01
CA ARG A 3 45.71 -32.79 -30.61
C ARG A 3 44.40 -32.87 -29.80
N THR A 4 44.20 -33.93 -29.01
CA THR A 4 42.97 -34.15 -28.23
C THR A 4 42.95 -33.35 -26.93
N GLY A 5 44.09 -33.24 -26.22
CA GLY A 5 44.21 -32.42 -25.01
C GLY A 5 43.96 -30.94 -25.28
N ASN A 6 44.57 -30.37 -26.33
CA ASN A 6 44.38 -28.96 -26.70
C ASN A 6 42.92 -28.60 -27.02
N ARG A 7 42.13 -29.52 -27.60
CA ARG A 7 40.71 -29.29 -27.88
C ARG A 7 39.89 -29.21 -26.59
N ILE A 8 40.15 -30.08 -25.62
CA ILE A 8 39.42 -30.08 -24.34
C ILE A 8 39.72 -28.80 -23.55
N TYR A 9 40.99 -28.39 -23.45
CA TYR A 9 41.36 -27.12 -22.81
C TYR A 9 40.75 -25.90 -23.52
N SER A 10 40.66 -25.91 -24.85
CA SER A 10 40.04 -24.81 -25.60
C SER A 10 38.53 -24.68 -25.32
N VAL A 11 37.82 -25.79 -25.12
CA VAL A 11 36.39 -25.78 -24.79
C VAL A 11 36.14 -25.26 -23.37
N TYR A 12 36.94 -25.69 -22.39
CA TYR A 12 36.83 -25.18 -21.02
C TYR A 12 37.22 -23.70 -20.92
N ALA A 13 38.25 -23.26 -21.64
CA ALA A 13 38.62 -21.85 -21.72
C ALA A 13 37.49 -21.01 -22.36
N LEU A 14 36.88 -21.51 -23.44
CA LEU A 14 35.74 -20.85 -24.08
C LEU A 14 34.52 -20.77 -23.14
N MET A 15 34.21 -21.84 -22.41
CA MET A 15 33.13 -21.85 -21.41
C MET A 15 33.39 -20.87 -20.26
N MET A 16 34.63 -20.80 -19.74
CA MET A 16 35.02 -19.82 -18.74
C MET A 16 34.89 -18.38 -19.25
N ILE A 17 35.30 -18.12 -20.50
CA ILE A 17 35.17 -16.80 -21.12
C ILE A 17 33.69 -16.42 -21.31
N ILE A 18 32.84 -17.35 -21.74
CA ILE A 18 31.39 -17.12 -21.85
C ILE A 18 30.79 -16.82 -20.46
N PHE A 19 31.19 -17.55 -19.42
CA PHE A 19 30.73 -17.31 -18.05
C PHE A 19 31.18 -15.95 -17.51
N LEU A 20 32.42 -15.55 -17.78
CA LEU A 20 32.96 -14.22 -17.45
C LEU A 20 32.23 -13.09 -18.20
N LEU A 21 31.97 -13.26 -19.50
CA LEU A 21 31.27 -12.27 -20.32
C LEU A 21 29.79 -12.11 -19.88
N VAL A 22 29.11 -13.22 -19.57
CA VAL A 22 27.74 -13.19 -19.03
C VAL A 22 27.72 -12.53 -17.64
N GLY A 23 28.71 -12.79 -16.80
CA GLY A 23 28.85 -12.17 -15.48
C GLY A 23 29.02 -10.64 -15.56
N ILE A 24 29.86 -10.14 -16.47
CA ILE A 24 30.09 -8.69 -16.66
C ILE A 24 28.83 -8.01 -17.22
N ALA A 25 28.16 -8.63 -18.21
CA ALA A 25 26.92 -8.11 -18.78
C ALA A 25 25.76 -8.08 -17.76
N GLY A 26 25.66 -9.11 -16.91
CA GLY A 26 24.69 -9.20 -15.82
C GLY A 26 24.87 -8.09 -14.78
N CYS A 27 26.10 -7.87 -14.32
CA CYS A 27 26.43 -6.77 -13.40
C CYS A 27 26.05 -5.39 -13.96
N SER A 28 26.22 -5.18 -15.27
CA SER A 28 25.84 -3.92 -15.92
C SER A 28 24.32 -3.71 -16.01
N THR A 29 23.54 -4.80 -16.09
CA THR A 29 22.08 -4.74 -16.21
C THR A 29 21.44 -4.52 -14.84
N GLU A 30 21.91 -5.20 -13.80
CA GLU A 30 21.45 -4.99 -12.42
C GLU A 30 21.74 -3.54 -11.95
N ALA A 31 22.90 -2.97 -12.31
CA ALA A 31 23.19 -1.57 -12.02
C ALA A 31 22.22 -0.59 -12.70
N LYS A 32 21.73 -0.91 -13.91
CA LYS A 32 20.70 -0.11 -14.61
C LYS A 32 19.34 -0.26 -13.96
N ILE A 33 18.95 -1.48 -13.60
CA ILE A 33 17.70 -1.76 -12.86
C ILE A 33 17.66 -0.93 -11.59
N GLU A 34 18.72 -1.01 -10.76
CA GLU A 34 18.80 -0.28 -9.50
C GLU A 34 18.75 1.24 -9.71
N ARG A 35 19.40 1.75 -10.77
CA ARG A 35 19.34 3.17 -11.10
C ARG A 35 17.92 3.63 -11.43
N HIS A 36 17.20 2.88 -12.28
CA HIS A 36 15.82 3.20 -12.63
C HIS A 36 14.90 3.05 -11.40
N TRP A 37 15.10 2.02 -10.60
CA TRP A 37 14.37 1.80 -9.33
C TRP A 37 14.50 2.99 -8.38
N LYS A 38 15.73 3.42 -8.06
CA LYS A 38 15.97 4.56 -7.17
C LYS A 38 15.33 5.85 -7.67
N LYS A 39 15.40 6.11 -8.99
CA LYS A 39 14.72 7.27 -9.59
C LYS A 39 13.21 7.16 -9.46
N ALA A 40 12.64 5.97 -9.72
CA ALA A 40 11.21 5.74 -9.63
C ALA A 40 10.69 5.96 -8.21
N GLU A 41 11.37 5.43 -7.19
CA GLU A 41 11.01 5.62 -5.78
C GLU A 41 11.14 7.10 -5.37
N LYS A 42 12.19 7.80 -5.83
CA LYS A 42 12.32 9.25 -5.61
C LYS A 42 11.14 10.02 -6.22
N TYR A 43 10.85 9.81 -7.50
CA TYR A 43 9.73 10.48 -8.16
C TYR A 43 8.39 10.14 -7.50
N TYR A 44 8.20 8.89 -7.07
CA TYR A 44 7.00 8.48 -6.35
C TYR A 44 6.85 9.23 -5.03
N SER A 45 7.93 9.39 -4.25
CA SER A 45 7.93 10.15 -3.00
C SER A 45 7.69 11.65 -3.17
N GLU A 46 8.04 12.20 -4.35
CA GLU A 46 7.76 13.58 -4.74
C GLU A 46 6.37 13.73 -5.41
N GLU A 47 5.53 12.69 -5.40
CA GLU A 47 4.21 12.62 -6.05
C GLU A 47 4.24 12.85 -7.58
N LYS A 48 5.42 12.73 -8.20
CA LYS A 48 5.63 12.80 -9.65
C LYS A 48 5.31 11.45 -10.30
N PHE A 49 4.04 11.08 -10.25
CA PHE A 49 3.58 9.73 -10.62
C PHE A 49 3.81 9.37 -12.09
N ARG A 50 3.80 10.35 -13.01
CA ARG A 50 4.08 10.10 -14.43
C ARG A 50 5.54 9.71 -14.65
N GLU A 51 6.46 10.45 -14.06
CA GLU A 51 7.90 10.21 -14.12
C GLU A 51 8.27 8.91 -13.41
N ALA A 52 7.69 8.64 -12.24
CA ALA A 52 7.85 7.38 -11.54
C ALA A 52 7.38 6.20 -12.40
N ALA A 53 6.22 6.30 -13.06
CA ALA A 53 5.70 5.26 -13.94
C ALA A 53 6.63 4.96 -15.13
N ILE A 54 7.27 5.97 -15.72
CA ILE A 54 8.26 5.78 -16.80
C ILE A 54 9.45 4.97 -16.27
N GLU A 55 9.95 5.30 -15.09
CA GLU A 55 11.12 4.62 -14.53
C GLU A 55 10.80 3.18 -14.07
N TYR A 56 9.62 2.91 -13.51
CA TYR A 56 9.18 1.52 -13.26
C TYR A 56 9.01 0.73 -14.55
N LYS A 57 8.52 1.34 -15.64
CA LYS A 57 8.47 0.68 -16.97
C LYS A 57 9.87 0.32 -17.48
N ASN A 58 10.88 1.16 -17.22
CA ASN A 58 12.27 0.86 -17.57
C ASN A 58 12.80 -0.34 -16.77
N VAL A 59 12.46 -0.44 -15.47
CA VAL A 59 12.77 -1.64 -14.65
C VAL A 59 12.12 -2.89 -15.25
N ILE A 60 10.84 -2.82 -15.60
CA ILE A 60 10.10 -3.94 -16.21
C ILE A 60 10.71 -4.34 -17.56
N LYS A 61 11.13 -3.39 -18.39
CA LYS A 61 11.78 -3.67 -19.68
C LYS A 61 13.10 -4.43 -19.50
N LEU A 62 13.86 -4.11 -18.46
CA LEU A 62 15.13 -4.77 -18.15
C LEU A 62 14.92 -6.11 -17.42
N LYS A 63 13.85 -6.22 -16.63
CA LYS A 63 13.48 -7.42 -15.85
C LYS A 63 11.96 -7.66 -15.90
N PRO A 64 11.44 -8.33 -16.94
CA PRO A 64 10.00 -8.57 -17.11
C PRO A 64 9.36 -9.46 -16.03
N SER A 65 10.15 -10.08 -15.16
CA SER A 65 9.71 -10.87 -14.00
C SER A 65 9.70 -10.08 -12.68
N HIS A 66 9.98 -8.77 -12.70
CA HIS A 66 10.05 -7.95 -11.49
C HIS A 66 8.65 -7.60 -10.94
N ALA A 67 8.05 -8.50 -10.15
CA ALA A 67 6.70 -8.34 -9.59
C ALA A 67 6.49 -6.97 -8.90
N THR A 68 7.43 -6.52 -8.07
CA THR A 68 7.31 -5.25 -7.34
C THR A 68 7.28 -4.03 -8.26
N ALA A 69 7.94 -4.06 -9.42
CA ALA A 69 7.92 -2.95 -10.37
C ALA A 69 6.55 -2.84 -11.06
N TYR A 70 5.90 -3.97 -11.35
CA TYR A 70 4.51 -4.00 -11.81
C TYR A 70 3.56 -3.43 -10.75
N TYR A 71 3.69 -3.85 -9.50
CA TYR A 71 2.90 -3.31 -8.39
C TYR A 71 3.08 -1.80 -8.24
N LYS A 72 4.32 -1.31 -8.22
CA LYS A 72 4.62 0.12 -8.08
C LYS A 72 4.15 0.95 -9.28
N LEU A 73 4.23 0.40 -10.49
CA LEU A 73 3.63 1.01 -11.68
C LEU A 73 2.11 1.12 -11.54
N ALA A 74 1.45 0.06 -11.08
CA ALA A 74 0.01 0.08 -10.81
C ALA A 74 -0.36 1.15 -9.76
N MET A 75 0.44 1.31 -8.71
CA MET A 75 0.24 2.38 -7.72
C MET A 75 0.36 3.79 -8.31
N CYS A 76 1.32 4.03 -9.21
CA CYS A 76 1.40 5.29 -9.94
C CYS A 76 0.13 5.52 -10.77
N GLN A 77 -0.34 4.48 -11.46
CA GLN A 77 -1.54 4.52 -12.29
C GLN A 77 -2.81 4.79 -11.48
N LEU A 78 -2.95 4.21 -10.28
CA LEU A 78 -4.06 4.53 -9.36
C LEU A 78 -4.07 6.01 -8.98
N ASN A 79 -2.91 6.58 -8.63
CA ASN A 79 -2.81 8.01 -8.32
C ASN A 79 -3.15 8.89 -9.54
N MET A 80 -2.87 8.40 -10.75
CA MET A 80 -3.25 9.06 -12.00
C MET A 80 -4.68 8.73 -12.47
N ARG A 81 -5.47 7.97 -11.68
CA ARG A 81 -6.83 7.50 -12.02
C ARG A 81 -6.92 6.62 -13.26
N MET A 82 -5.81 5.98 -13.64
CA MET A 82 -5.70 5.02 -14.75
C MET A 82 -6.04 3.61 -14.24
N PHE A 83 -7.32 3.37 -13.93
CA PHE A 83 -7.75 2.17 -13.20
C PHE A 83 -7.59 0.87 -13.99
N GLN A 84 -7.80 0.89 -15.32
CA GLN A 84 -7.69 -0.30 -16.16
C GLN A 84 -6.23 -0.78 -16.25
N GLU A 85 -5.30 0.15 -16.47
CA GLU A 85 -3.88 -0.17 -16.54
C GLU A 85 -3.33 -0.57 -15.17
N ALA A 86 -3.81 0.06 -14.09
CA ALA A 86 -3.49 -0.34 -12.73
C ALA A 86 -3.92 -1.78 -12.47
N PHE A 87 -5.15 -2.14 -12.84
CA PHE A 87 -5.68 -3.50 -12.70
C PHE A 87 -4.80 -4.54 -13.44
N ALA A 88 -4.44 -4.26 -14.69
CA ALA A 88 -3.60 -5.16 -15.49
C ALA A 88 -2.21 -5.37 -14.86
N ASN A 89 -1.55 -4.28 -14.45
CA ASN A 89 -0.23 -4.37 -13.81
C ASN A 89 -0.29 -5.02 -12.42
N MET A 90 -1.36 -4.78 -11.65
CA MET A 90 -1.58 -5.43 -10.35
C MET A 90 -1.77 -6.94 -10.51
N SER A 91 -2.56 -7.35 -11.50
CA SER A 91 -2.78 -8.77 -11.83
C SER A 91 -1.46 -9.43 -12.22
N ARG A 92 -0.65 -8.76 -13.07
CA ARG A 92 0.67 -9.25 -13.44
C ARG A 92 1.63 -9.36 -12.26
N ALA A 93 1.59 -8.43 -11.31
CA ALA A 93 2.38 -8.51 -10.09
C ALA A 93 2.04 -9.76 -9.26
N ILE A 94 0.74 -10.09 -9.13
CA ILE A 94 0.25 -11.27 -8.41
C ILE A 94 0.57 -12.57 -9.14
N GLU A 95 0.54 -12.59 -10.48
CA GLU A 95 0.98 -13.75 -11.26
C GLU A 95 2.47 -14.07 -11.03
N LEU A 96 3.31 -13.03 -10.97
CA LEU A 96 4.75 -13.15 -10.76
C LEU A 96 5.11 -13.45 -9.30
N ASP A 97 4.38 -12.86 -8.35
CA ASP A 97 4.50 -13.12 -6.92
C ASP A 97 3.11 -13.30 -6.28
N PRO A 98 2.63 -14.56 -6.19
CA PRO A 98 1.35 -14.87 -5.58
C PRO A 98 1.26 -14.53 -4.09
N LYS A 99 2.37 -14.23 -3.40
CA LYS A 99 2.38 -13.90 -1.97
C LYS A 99 2.37 -12.40 -1.70
N MET A 100 2.30 -11.56 -2.74
CA MET A 100 2.28 -10.11 -2.60
C MET A 100 0.94 -9.60 -2.04
N ILE A 101 0.85 -9.55 -0.70
CA ILE A 101 -0.36 -9.17 0.04
C ILE A 101 -0.87 -7.79 -0.37
N ASP A 102 0.00 -6.79 -0.49
CA ASP A 102 -0.41 -5.43 -0.86
C ASP A 102 -1.05 -5.40 -2.26
N ALA A 103 -0.49 -6.10 -3.25
CA ALA A 103 -1.06 -6.17 -4.59
C ALA A 103 -2.45 -6.85 -4.58
N ARG A 104 -2.60 -7.94 -3.81
CA ARG A 104 -3.91 -8.61 -3.64
C ARG A 104 -4.93 -7.70 -3.00
N HIS A 105 -4.55 -6.95 -1.97
CA HIS A 105 -5.45 -6.02 -1.28
C HIS A 105 -5.94 -4.91 -2.22
N HIS A 106 -5.04 -4.31 -2.99
CA HIS A 106 -5.42 -3.26 -3.94
C HIS A 106 -6.24 -3.82 -5.10
N LEU A 107 -5.92 -5.01 -5.63
CA LEU A 107 -6.73 -5.68 -6.64
C LEU A 107 -8.14 -6.00 -6.11
N GLY A 108 -8.24 -6.52 -4.88
CA GLY A 108 -9.51 -6.78 -4.21
C GLY A 108 -10.33 -5.51 -4.00
N THR A 109 -9.67 -4.40 -3.66
CA THR A 109 -10.31 -3.09 -3.55
C THR A 109 -10.85 -2.62 -4.90
N LEU A 110 -10.10 -2.81 -5.99
CA LEU A 110 -10.56 -2.48 -7.34
C LEU A 110 -11.78 -3.32 -7.75
N TYR A 111 -11.78 -4.62 -7.46
CA TYR A 111 -12.94 -5.49 -7.68
C TYR A 111 -14.16 -5.02 -6.86
N LEU A 112 -13.95 -4.63 -5.60
CA LEU A 112 -15.04 -4.11 -4.77
C LEU A 112 -15.63 -2.80 -5.34
N LEU A 113 -14.78 -1.93 -5.88
CA LEU A 113 -15.19 -0.68 -6.54
C LEU A 113 -15.93 -0.96 -7.86
N SER A 114 -15.56 -2.01 -8.62
CA SER A 114 -16.27 -2.43 -9.83
C SER A 114 -17.55 -3.22 -9.54
N GLY A 115 -17.85 -3.53 -8.27
CA GLY A 115 -19.02 -4.31 -7.86
C GLY A 115 -18.82 -5.82 -7.92
N GLU A 116 -17.64 -6.29 -8.32
CA GLU A 116 -17.25 -7.70 -8.38
C GLU A 116 -16.88 -8.24 -7.00
N THR A 117 -17.87 -8.26 -6.11
CA THR A 117 -17.69 -8.55 -4.68
C THR A 117 -17.12 -9.95 -4.42
N ASP A 118 -17.50 -10.95 -5.23
CA ASP A 118 -16.98 -12.32 -5.11
C ASP A 118 -15.47 -12.37 -5.38
N LYS A 119 -15.00 -11.68 -6.43
CA LYS A 119 -13.56 -11.60 -6.76
C LYS A 119 -12.79 -10.82 -5.70
N ALA A 120 -13.38 -9.78 -5.12
CA ALA A 120 -12.80 -9.08 -3.99
C ALA A 120 -12.62 -10.03 -2.79
N ARG A 121 -13.64 -10.86 -2.50
CA ARG A 121 -13.60 -11.86 -1.43
C ARG A 121 -12.54 -12.94 -1.69
N GLU A 122 -12.38 -13.39 -2.92
CA GLU A 122 -11.29 -14.31 -3.30
C GLU A 122 -9.91 -13.72 -2.97
N GLN A 123 -9.68 -12.44 -3.27
CA GLN A 123 -8.42 -11.78 -2.92
C GLN A 123 -8.21 -11.69 -1.40
N ALA A 124 -9.26 -11.35 -0.66
CA ALA A 124 -9.21 -11.28 0.80
C ALA A 124 -8.88 -12.66 1.42
N MET A 125 -9.53 -13.72 0.95
CA MET A 125 -9.26 -15.09 1.37
C MET A 125 -7.85 -15.55 0.98
N ALA A 126 -7.35 -15.14 -0.20
CA ALA A 126 -5.98 -15.43 -0.61
C ALA A 126 -4.95 -14.77 0.32
N ILE A 127 -5.19 -13.54 0.79
CA ILE A 127 -4.35 -12.87 1.80
C ILE A 127 -4.34 -13.67 3.10
N LEU A 128 -5.52 -14.05 3.61
CA LEU A 128 -5.65 -14.77 4.88
C LEU A 128 -5.12 -16.21 4.80
N LYS A 129 -5.06 -16.81 3.60
CA LYS A 129 -4.39 -18.09 3.36
C LYS A 129 -2.87 -17.97 3.44
N ILE A 130 -2.30 -16.83 3.06
CA ILE A 130 -0.85 -16.57 3.21
C ILE A 130 -0.52 -16.39 4.69
N ASP A 131 -1.30 -15.58 5.39
CA ASP A 131 -1.19 -15.33 6.82
C ASP A 131 -2.54 -14.85 7.36
N SER A 132 -3.14 -15.65 8.24
CA SER A 132 -4.47 -15.42 8.80
C SER A 132 -4.54 -14.23 9.77
N THR A 133 -3.40 -13.65 10.15
CA THR A 133 -3.32 -12.50 11.06
C THR A 133 -3.20 -11.16 10.33
N LYS A 134 -3.12 -11.17 9.00
CA LYS A 134 -2.91 -9.96 8.20
C LYS A 134 -4.10 -9.02 8.26
N SER A 135 -3.83 -7.79 8.69
CA SER A 135 -4.85 -6.74 8.80
C SER A 135 -5.55 -6.51 7.47
N LEU A 136 -4.81 -6.45 6.36
CA LEU A 136 -5.37 -6.14 5.04
C LEU A 136 -6.40 -7.17 4.54
N GLY A 137 -6.27 -8.45 4.90
CA GLY A 137 -7.26 -9.47 4.54
C GLY A 137 -8.60 -9.22 5.24
N HIS A 138 -8.52 -9.02 6.55
CA HIS A 138 -9.69 -8.69 7.38
C HIS A 138 -10.29 -7.31 7.06
N MET A 139 -9.47 -6.30 6.76
CA MET A 139 -9.93 -4.98 6.32
C MET A 139 -10.72 -5.05 5.01
N LEU A 140 -10.24 -5.84 4.05
CA LEU A 140 -10.94 -6.06 2.79
C LEU A 140 -12.26 -6.79 3.01
N LEU A 141 -12.29 -7.85 3.84
CA LEU A 141 -13.54 -8.51 4.24
C LEU A 141 -14.51 -7.55 4.95
N GLY A 142 -14.01 -6.68 5.82
CA GLY A 142 -14.82 -5.65 6.48
C GLY A 142 -15.47 -4.70 5.47
N SER A 143 -14.71 -4.27 4.47
CA SER A 143 -15.21 -3.41 3.38
C SER A 143 -16.22 -4.14 2.49
N ILE A 144 -16.00 -5.43 2.22
CA ILE A 144 -16.93 -6.30 1.48
C ILE A 144 -18.26 -6.43 2.24
N TYR A 145 -18.23 -6.77 3.53
CA TYR A 145 -19.45 -6.90 4.33
C TYR A 145 -20.19 -5.57 4.47
N LEU A 146 -19.46 -4.45 4.53
CA LEU A 146 -20.09 -3.13 4.51
C LEU A 146 -20.83 -2.88 3.19
N LYS A 147 -20.24 -3.24 2.04
CA LYS A 147 -20.88 -3.14 0.71
C LYS A 147 -22.12 -4.02 0.61
N GLU A 148 -22.14 -5.16 1.29
CA GLU A 148 -23.27 -6.08 1.42
C GLU A 148 -24.32 -5.62 2.46
N ASN A 149 -24.17 -4.42 3.03
CA ASN A 149 -25.00 -3.88 4.12
C ASN A 149 -24.98 -4.73 5.41
N ASN A 150 -23.97 -5.59 5.59
CA ASN A 150 -23.78 -6.38 6.79
C ASN A 150 -22.80 -5.69 7.75
N LEU A 151 -23.27 -4.64 8.41
CA LEU A 151 -22.44 -3.82 9.31
C LEU A 151 -21.88 -4.62 10.50
N GLY A 152 -22.62 -5.60 11.02
CA GLY A 152 -22.17 -6.45 12.12
C GLY A 152 -20.93 -7.27 11.75
N LYS A 153 -20.97 -7.98 10.61
CA LYS A 153 -19.81 -8.72 10.10
C LYS A 153 -18.66 -7.79 9.70
N ALA A 154 -18.97 -6.60 9.19
CA ALA A 154 -17.95 -5.61 8.86
C ALA A 154 -17.12 -5.19 10.10
N ILE A 155 -17.81 -4.97 11.24
CA ILE A 155 -17.19 -4.67 12.52
C ILE A 155 -16.40 -5.88 13.04
N GLU A 156 -16.97 -7.09 12.98
CA GLU A 156 -16.28 -8.33 13.42
C GLU A 156 -14.94 -8.53 12.70
N GLU A 157 -14.92 -8.40 11.37
CA GLU A 157 -13.69 -8.54 10.61
C GLU A 157 -12.72 -7.39 10.91
N SER A 158 -13.20 -6.16 11.07
CA SER A 158 -12.34 -5.02 11.39
C SER A 158 -11.75 -5.11 12.82
N LEU A 159 -12.41 -5.79 13.76
CA LEU A 159 -11.86 -6.14 15.07
C LEU A 159 -10.72 -7.17 14.98
N LYS A 160 -10.78 -8.10 14.02
CA LYS A 160 -9.65 -8.99 13.73
C LYS A 160 -8.50 -8.20 13.10
N ALA A 161 -8.81 -7.24 12.22
CA ALA A 161 -7.80 -6.44 11.55
C ALA A 161 -6.91 -5.61 12.50
N VAL A 162 -7.46 -5.07 13.60
CA VAL A 162 -6.66 -4.28 14.58
C VAL A 162 -5.65 -5.11 15.38
N GLN A 163 -5.73 -6.44 15.31
CA GLN A 163 -4.74 -7.34 15.91
C GLN A 163 -3.52 -7.59 15.02
N GLY A 164 -3.60 -7.25 13.73
CA GLY A 164 -2.56 -7.51 12.73
C GLY A 164 -1.49 -6.41 12.63
N ASP A 165 -0.88 -6.30 11.45
CA ASP A 165 0.27 -5.45 11.13
C ASP A 165 -0.08 -4.02 10.70
N LYS A 166 -1.28 -3.76 10.18
CA LYS A 166 -1.75 -2.43 9.73
C LYS A 166 -2.73 -1.82 10.74
N LYS A 167 -2.30 -1.70 12.00
CA LYS A 167 -3.16 -1.29 13.12
C LYS A 167 -3.73 0.10 12.96
N LEU A 168 -2.92 1.07 12.52
CA LEU A 168 -3.37 2.44 12.30
C LEU A 168 -4.55 2.49 11.32
N GLU A 169 -4.40 1.88 10.16
CA GLU A 169 -5.43 1.84 9.12
C GLU A 169 -6.66 1.04 9.58
N ALA A 170 -6.44 -0.07 10.30
CA ALA A 170 -7.51 -0.87 10.87
C ALA A 170 -8.33 -0.08 11.92
N TYR A 171 -7.69 0.70 12.80
CA TYR A 171 -8.38 1.57 13.76
C TYR A 171 -9.21 2.63 13.05
N LEU A 172 -8.69 3.25 12.00
CA LEU A 172 -9.42 4.26 11.21
C LEU A 172 -10.60 3.65 10.45
N GLN A 173 -10.47 2.42 9.95
CA GLN A 173 -11.60 1.72 9.33
C GLN A 173 -12.66 1.35 10.36
N LEU A 174 -12.25 0.77 11.49
CA LEU A 174 -13.15 0.36 12.55
C LEU A 174 -13.87 1.54 13.20
N SER A 175 -13.21 2.70 13.36
CA SER A 175 -13.88 3.91 13.86
C SER A 175 -15.03 4.35 12.95
N ARG A 176 -14.83 4.32 11.62
CA ARG A 176 -15.87 4.65 10.64
C ARG A 176 -17.04 3.68 10.70
N LEU A 177 -16.77 2.39 10.90
CA LEU A 177 -17.83 1.39 11.05
C LEU A 177 -18.65 1.62 12.31
N TYR A 178 -18.02 1.99 13.43
CA TYR A 178 -18.73 2.37 14.64
C TYR A 178 -19.52 3.68 14.50
N GLU A 179 -19.00 4.66 13.75
CA GLU A 179 -19.78 5.86 13.39
C GLU A 179 -21.04 5.50 12.61
N LEU A 180 -20.91 4.59 11.62
CA LEU A 180 -22.05 4.10 10.85
C LEU A 180 -23.05 3.32 11.71
N SER A 181 -22.58 2.58 12.72
CA SER A 181 -23.45 1.88 13.67
C SER A 181 -24.03 2.78 14.76
N ARG A 182 -23.71 4.09 14.73
CA ARG A 182 -24.04 5.09 15.76
C ARG A 182 -23.45 4.79 17.15
N ASP A 183 -22.47 3.89 17.24
CA ASP A 183 -21.72 3.67 18.48
C ASP A 183 -20.56 4.70 18.56
N LEU A 184 -20.94 5.94 18.86
CA LEU A 184 -19.99 7.06 18.92
C LEU A 184 -18.94 6.86 20.02
N ASN A 185 -19.25 6.08 21.06
CA ASN A 185 -18.30 5.78 22.12
C ASN A 185 -17.17 4.91 21.60
N GLN A 186 -17.49 3.80 20.91
CA GLN A 186 -16.47 2.93 20.33
C GLN A 186 -15.71 3.62 19.19
N ALA A 187 -16.39 4.44 18.37
CA ALA A 187 -15.73 5.24 17.34
C ALA A 187 -14.64 6.14 17.93
N GLU A 188 -14.93 6.84 19.02
CA GLU A 188 -13.98 7.69 19.73
C GLU A 188 -12.79 6.88 20.28
N VAL A 189 -13.05 5.72 20.89
CA VAL A 189 -11.99 4.84 21.42
C VAL A 189 -11.04 4.44 20.30
N MET A 190 -11.55 4.04 19.14
CA MET A 190 -10.72 3.64 18.00
C MET A 190 -9.89 4.81 17.44
N LEU A 191 -10.47 6.00 17.31
CA LEU A 191 -9.73 7.20 16.88
C LEU A 191 -8.61 7.57 17.86
N LYS A 192 -8.86 7.45 19.18
CA LYS A 192 -7.82 7.64 20.20
C LYS A 192 -6.69 6.62 20.09
N GLN A 193 -6.97 5.38 19.70
CA GLN A 193 -5.91 4.41 19.41
C GLN A 193 -5.12 4.79 18.15
N ALA A 194 -5.79 5.28 17.09
CA ALA A 194 -5.13 5.74 15.88
C ALA A 194 -4.17 6.91 16.13
N VAL A 195 -4.50 7.85 17.03
CA VAL A 195 -3.66 9.01 17.38
C VAL A 195 -2.33 8.64 18.05
N LYS A 196 -2.19 7.41 18.56
CA LYS A 196 -0.95 6.94 19.20
C LYS A 196 0.17 6.59 18.21
N PHE A 197 -0.11 6.54 16.92
CA PHE A 197 0.87 6.19 15.89
C PHE A 197 1.61 7.46 15.40
N ASP A 198 2.95 7.44 15.46
CA ASP A 198 3.78 8.63 15.21
C ASP A 198 3.77 9.10 13.76
N ASP A 199 3.84 8.17 12.78
CA ASP A 199 3.95 8.49 11.35
C ASP A 199 2.75 9.24 10.75
N ALA A 200 1.59 9.22 11.43
CA ALA A 200 0.36 9.86 10.97
C ALA A 200 -0.30 10.72 12.05
N LYS A 201 0.41 11.02 13.14
CA LYS A 201 -0.15 11.64 14.36
C LYS A 201 -0.99 12.87 14.06
N GLN A 202 -0.55 13.72 13.13
CA GLN A 202 -1.27 14.92 12.74
C GLN A 202 -2.58 14.61 11.99
N LYS A 203 -2.52 13.74 10.97
CA LYS A 203 -3.69 13.32 10.18
C LYS A 203 -4.73 12.62 11.06
N THR A 204 -4.29 11.77 11.98
CA THR A 204 -5.18 11.08 12.92
C THR A 204 -5.78 12.03 13.96
N ARG A 205 -5.06 13.07 14.38
CA ARG A 205 -5.60 14.11 15.27
C ARG A 205 -6.66 14.95 14.59
N PHE A 206 -6.47 15.29 13.31
CA PHE A 206 -7.53 15.94 12.55
C PHE A 206 -8.77 15.04 12.42
N ALA A 207 -8.60 13.75 12.17
CA ALA A 207 -9.73 12.82 12.12
C ALA A 207 -10.48 12.76 13.47
N LEU A 208 -9.77 12.77 14.60
CA LEU A 208 -10.38 12.81 15.94
C LEU A 208 -11.05 14.17 16.23
N ALA A 209 -10.42 15.28 15.86
CA ALA A 209 -10.99 16.62 16.00
C ALA A 209 -12.27 16.79 15.17
N GLU A 210 -12.26 16.37 13.90
CA GLU A 210 -13.43 16.39 13.02
C GLU A 210 -14.56 15.49 13.52
N PHE A 211 -14.22 14.35 14.12
CA PHE A 211 -15.18 13.51 14.84
C PHE A 211 -15.81 14.27 16.01
N TYR A 212 -15.03 14.98 16.82
CA TYR A 212 -15.54 15.79 17.92
C TYR A 212 -16.41 16.96 17.47
N VAL A 213 -16.05 17.64 16.37
CA VAL A 213 -16.90 18.67 15.76
C VAL A 213 -18.27 18.08 15.39
N ARG A 214 -18.29 16.96 14.65
CA ARG A 214 -19.53 16.32 14.20
C ARG A 214 -20.39 15.77 15.34
N THR A 215 -19.76 15.38 16.45
CA THR A 215 -20.46 14.85 17.65
C THR A 215 -20.80 15.91 18.69
N GLY A 216 -20.53 17.20 18.40
CA GLY A 216 -20.87 18.33 19.28
C GLY A 216 -19.93 18.52 20.46
N LYS A 217 -18.81 17.80 20.54
CA LYS A 217 -17.81 17.88 21.62
C LYS A 217 -16.78 18.99 21.31
N LYS A 218 -17.23 20.24 21.29
CA LYS A 218 -16.42 21.39 20.82
C LYS A 218 -15.10 21.56 21.57
N GLU A 219 -15.11 21.45 22.89
CA GLU A 219 -13.91 21.63 23.72
C GLU A 219 -12.87 20.55 23.41
N ALA A 220 -13.32 19.30 23.21
CA ALA A 220 -12.42 18.21 22.85
C ALA A 220 -11.85 18.38 21.43
N ALA A 221 -12.65 18.89 20.48
CA ALA A 221 -12.20 19.20 19.13
C ALA A 221 -11.09 20.26 19.15
N GLU A 222 -11.29 21.34 19.90
CA GLU A 222 -10.34 22.44 20.03
C GLU A 222 -9.00 21.95 20.58
N GLN A 223 -9.03 21.11 21.62
CA GLN A 223 -7.82 20.53 22.22
C GLN A 223 -7.01 19.71 21.21
N GLU A 224 -7.68 18.90 20.37
CA GLU A 224 -7.00 18.10 19.36
C GLU A 224 -6.39 18.96 18.24
N TYR A 225 -7.07 20.03 17.81
CA TYR A 225 -6.50 20.98 16.85
C TYR A 225 -5.30 21.73 17.42
N LEU A 226 -5.38 22.20 18.67
CA LEU A 226 -4.25 22.86 19.35
C LEU A 226 -3.05 21.92 19.49
N GLN A 227 -3.28 20.65 19.84
CA GLN A 227 -2.21 19.65 19.90
C GLN A 227 -1.60 19.39 18.51
N ALA A 228 -2.41 19.36 17.46
CA ALA A 228 -1.92 19.20 16.09
C ALA A 228 -1.01 20.37 15.66
N VAL A 229 -1.38 21.62 15.99
CA VAL A 229 -0.55 22.81 15.72
C VAL A 229 0.74 22.80 16.53
N ARG A 230 0.67 22.48 17.84
CA ARG A 230 1.87 22.44 18.71
C ARG A 230 2.91 21.42 18.24
N ASN A 231 2.46 20.27 17.74
CA ASN A 231 3.35 19.21 17.25
C ASN A 231 3.97 19.55 15.89
N SER A 232 3.41 20.49 15.13
CA SER A 232 3.93 20.89 13.81
C SER A 232 3.71 22.39 13.56
N PRO A 233 4.45 23.27 14.26
CA PRO A 233 4.18 24.72 14.24
C PRO A 233 4.38 25.38 12.87
N LYS A 234 5.08 24.71 11.94
CA LYS A 234 5.35 25.20 10.59
C LYS A 234 4.36 24.66 9.54
N ASP A 235 3.43 23.79 9.93
CA ASP A 235 2.43 23.28 8.99
C ASP A 235 1.22 24.22 8.91
N SER A 236 1.00 24.78 7.73
CA SER A 236 -0.12 25.65 7.44
C SER A 236 -1.47 24.92 7.52
N VAL A 237 -1.53 23.61 7.26
CA VAL A 237 -2.79 22.85 7.28
C VAL A 237 -3.38 22.78 8.68
N ALA A 238 -2.55 22.57 9.71
CA ALA A 238 -2.99 22.56 11.10
C ALA A 238 -3.54 23.92 11.55
N ALA A 239 -2.82 25.00 11.22
CA ALA A 239 -3.24 26.36 11.55
C ALA A 239 -4.53 26.74 10.81
N MET A 240 -4.68 26.35 9.54
CA MET A 240 -5.90 26.56 8.76
C MET A 240 -7.09 25.82 9.37
N LYS A 241 -6.95 24.54 9.71
CA LYS A 241 -8.04 23.75 10.32
C LYS A 241 -8.48 24.31 11.67
N LEU A 242 -7.54 24.76 12.51
CA LEU A 242 -7.85 25.44 13.77
C LEU A 242 -8.55 26.79 13.52
N GLY A 243 -8.08 27.58 12.56
CA GLY A 243 -8.74 28.84 12.18
C GLY A 243 -10.18 28.62 11.71
N SER A 244 -10.40 27.64 10.83
CA SER A 244 -11.74 27.26 10.36
C SER A 244 -12.65 26.70 11.45
N PHE A 245 -12.12 26.24 12.58
CA PHE A 245 -12.93 25.75 13.68
C PHE A 245 -13.60 26.89 14.49
N TYR A 246 -13.02 28.09 14.50
CA TYR A 246 -13.54 29.25 15.24
C TYR A 246 -14.44 30.18 14.41
N VAL A 247 -14.55 29.95 13.10
CA VAL A 247 -15.41 30.73 12.17
C VAL A 247 -16.72 29.99 11.96
#